data_AF-A0A7W1IG07-F1
#
_entry.id   AF-A0A7W1IG07-F1
#
_cell.length_a   1.000
_cell.length_b   1.000
_cell.length_c   1.000
_cell.angle_alpha   90.00
_cell.angle_beta   90.00
_cell.angle_gamma   90.00
#
_symmetry.space_group_name_H-M   'P 1'
#
loop_
_entity.id
_entity.type
_entity.pdbx_description
1 polymer ?
#
loop_
_entity_poly.entity_id
_entity_poly.type
_entity_poly.pdbx_seq_one_letter_code
_entity_poly.pdbx_strand_id
1 'polypeptide(L)' 'MSEIKIIRKEVKGIVKISSNSQYNNIQAQEVHIAEGITARLYGTVHSAVYLKKGSALYLHGSLKGEIINEGGMISIF' A
#
# COMPACT_ATOMS: atom_id res chain seq x y z
N MET A 1 -4.03 18.17 9.44
CA MET A 1 -3.55 16.80 9.19
C MET A 1 -4.71 16.02 8.58
N SER A 2 -4.56 15.52 7.35
CA SER A 2 -5.61 14.76 6.68
C SER A 2 -5.87 13.45 7.43
N GLU A 3 -7.13 13.17 7.75
CA GLU A 3 -7.55 11.99 8.50
C GLU A 3 -7.18 10.71 7.73
N ILE A 4 -6.57 9.73 8.40
CA ILE A 4 -6.21 8.44 7.78
C ILE A 4 -7.42 7.51 7.89
N LYS A 5 -7.97 7.09 6.74
CA LYS A 5 -9.10 6.15 6.70
C LYS A 5 -8.66 4.74 7.10
N ILE A 6 -9.24 4.16 8.14
CA ILE A 6 -8.91 2.80 8.60
C ILE A 6 -9.86 1.78 7.99
N ILE A 7 -9.30 0.74 7.37
CA ILE A 7 -9.99 -0.36 6.72
C ILE A 7 -9.62 -1.65 7.45
N ARG A 8 -10.60 -2.19 8.19
CA ARG A 8 -10.41 -3.38 9.04
C ARG A 8 -10.80 -4.70 8.37
N LYS A 9 -11.53 -4.63 7.24
CA LYS A 9 -11.94 -5.82 6.49
C LYS A 9 -10.76 -6.39 5.71
N GLU A 10 -10.76 -7.70 5.50
CA GLU A 10 -9.79 -8.35 4.62
C GLU A 10 -9.95 -7.83 3.19
N VAL A 11 -8.83 -7.43 2.56
CA VAL A 11 -8.81 -6.95 1.17
C VAL A 11 -7.93 -7.89 0.33
N LYS A 12 -8.49 -8.34 -0.80
CA LYS A 12 -7.87 -9.29 -1.73
C LYS A 12 -7.78 -8.71 -3.14
N GLY A 13 -6.92 -9.29 -3.96
CA GLY A 13 -6.78 -8.93 -5.38
C GLY A 13 -6.02 -7.61 -5.56
N ILE A 14 -6.46 -6.79 -6.52
CA ILE A 14 -5.80 -5.51 -6.83
C ILE A 14 -6.34 -4.42 -5.91
N VAL A 15 -5.45 -3.83 -5.12
CA VAL A 15 -5.78 -2.77 -4.17
C VAL A 15 -5.36 -1.42 -4.73
N LYS A 16 -6.32 -0.53 -5.00
CA LYS A 16 -6.06 0.84 -5.47
C LYS A 16 -6.30 1.83 -4.33
N ILE A 17 -5.29 2.61 -3.98
CA ILE A 17 -5.30 3.50 -2.82
C ILE A 17 -5.14 4.95 -3.30
N SER A 18 -6.24 5.68 -3.28
CA SER A 18 -6.34 7.06 -3.77
C SER A 18 -6.50 8.10 -2.64
N SER A 19 -6.41 7.67 -1.39
CA SER A 19 -6.54 8.53 -0.21
C SER A 19 -5.73 7.96 0.95
N ASN A 20 -5.26 8.83 1.84
CA ASN A 20 -4.50 8.41 3.01
C ASN A 20 -5.28 7.37 3.83
N SER A 21 -4.73 6.17 3.97
CA SER A 21 -5.48 5.04 4.53
C SER A 21 -4.60 3.97 5.16
N GLN A 22 -5.19 3.22 6.07
CA GLN A 22 -4.57 2.08 6.73
C GLN A 22 -5.42 0.83 6.48
N TYR A 23 -4.80 -0.25 6.00
CA TYR A 23 -5.44 -1.55 5.80
C TYR A 23 -4.85 -2.55 6.79
N ASN A 24 -5.68 -3.09 7.68
CA ASN A 24 -5.20 -3.96 8.78
C ASN A 24 -5.13 -5.44 8.41
N ASN A 25 -5.61 -5.82 7.23
CA ASN A 25 -5.57 -7.20 6.76
C ASN A 25 -5.62 -7.24 5.23
N ILE A 26 -4.45 -7.37 4.59
CA ILE A 26 -4.36 -7.52 3.14
C ILE A 26 -3.79 -8.88 2.73
N GLN A 27 -4.38 -9.42 1.67
CA GLN A 27 -3.88 -10.53 0.86
C GLN A 27 -3.93 -10.08 -0.60
N ALA A 28 -3.17 -9.02 -0.91
CA ALA A 28 -3.23 -8.31 -2.18
C ALA A 28 -2.38 -9.03 -3.23
N GLN A 29 -2.91 -9.16 -4.44
CA GLN A 29 -2.09 -9.52 -5.60
C GLN A 29 -1.19 -8.35 -5.97
N GLU A 30 -1.80 -7.16 -6.09
CA GLU A 30 -1.11 -5.92 -6.44
C GLU A 30 -1.60 -4.77 -5.56
N VAL A 31 -0.73 -3.79 -5.33
CA VAL A 31 -1.06 -2.55 -4.63
C VAL A 31 -0.64 -1.37 -5.49
N HIS A 32 -1.57 -0.44 -5.72
CA HIS A 32 -1.36 0.79 -6.48
C HIS A 32 -1.59 1.99 -5.56
N ILE A 33 -0.55 2.77 -5.29
CA ILE A 33 -0.61 3.98 -4.47
C ILE A 33 -0.58 5.22 -5.37
N ALA A 34 -1.61 6.05 -5.27
CA ALA A 34 -1.69 7.30 -6.05
C ALA A 34 -0.66 8.35 -5.59
N GLU A 35 -0.45 9.38 -6.42
CA GLU A 35 0.50 10.46 -6.16
C GLU A 35 0.19 11.19 -4.84
N GLY A 36 1.22 11.45 -4.03
CA GLY A 36 1.08 12.17 -2.76
C GLY A 36 0.31 11.42 -1.65
N ILE A 37 -0.03 10.15 -1.85
CA ILE A 37 -0.80 9.37 -0.88
C ILE A 37 0.10 8.59 0.08
N THR A 38 -0.24 8.66 1.36
CA THR A 38 0.37 7.84 2.41
C THR A 38 -0.53 6.67 2.78
N ALA A 39 -0.05 5.45 2.65
CA ALA A 39 -0.76 4.24 3.04
C ALA A 39 0.03 3.41 4.07
N ARG A 40 -0.70 2.74 4.95
CA ARG A 40 -0.14 1.71 5.84
C ARG A 40 -0.85 0.39 5.60
N LEU A 41 -0.11 -0.68 5.37
CA LEU A 41 -0.65 -1.99 5.04
C LEU A 41 -0.14 -3.01 6.04
N TYR A 42 -1.03 -3.88 6.53
CA TYR A 42 -0.69 -5.03 7.34
C TYR A 42 -1.10 -6.29 6.60
N GLY A 43 -0.14 -7.16 6.28
CA GLY A 43 -0.40 -8.42 5.58
C GLY A 43 0.58 -8.71 4.44
N THR A 44 0.08 -9.33 3.37
CA THR A 44 0.92 -9.83 2.26
C THR A 44 0.54 -9.19 0.93
N VAL A 45 1.57 -8.82 0.15
CA VAL A 45 1.46 -8.46 -1.26
C VAL A 45 2.21 -9.51 -2.09
N HIS A 46 1.51 -10.18 -3.01
CA HIS A 46 2.04 -11.34 -3.71
C HIS A 46 2.82 -11.01 -4.98
N SER A 47 2.44 -9.97 -5.73
CA SER A 47 2.98 -9.72 -7.08
C SER A 47 3.71 -8.40 -7.25
N ALA A 48 3.07 -7.27 -6.99
CA ALA A 48 3.70 -5.98 -7.27
C ALA A 48 3.14 -4.85 -6.40
N VAL A 49 3.99 -3.87 -6.12
CA VAL A 49 3.62 -2.59 -5.52
C VAL A 49 4.01 -1.47 -6.46
N TYR A 50 3.06 -0.62 -6.82
CA TYR A 50 3.22 0.55 -7.67
C TYR A 50 3.14 1.81 -6.81
N LEU A 51 4.22 2.59 -6.81
CA LEU A 51 4.34 3.83 -6.03
C LEU A 51 4.50 5.00 -6.98
N LYS A 52 3.56 5.94 -6.93
CA LYS A 52 3.67 7.21 -7.67
C LYS A 52 4.45 8.25 -6.88
N LYS A 53 4.84 9.33 -7.56
CA LYS A 53 5.63 10.42 -6.99
C LYS A 53 5.04 10.94 -5.66
N GLY A 54 5.89 11.17 -4.67
CA GLY A 54 5.47 11.71 -3.37
C GLY A 54 4.56 10.80 -2.54
N SER A 55 4.29 9.58 -3.00
CA SER A 55 3.56 8.60 -2.20
C SER A 55 4.46 7.97 -1.13
N ALA A 56 3.85 7.48 -0.05
CA ALA A 56 4.53 6.77 1.01
C ALA A 56 3.76 5.50 1.38
N LEU A 57 4.42 4.35 1.34
CA LEU A 57 3.86 3.08 1.79
C LEU A 57 4.64 2.51 2.97
N TYR A 58 3.92 2.20 4.04
CA TYR A 58 4.43 1.45 5.19
C TYR A 58 3.80 0.06 5.18
N LEU A 59 4.54 -0.96 4.75
CA LEU A 59 4.08 -2.35 4.72
C LEU A 59 4.62 -3.09 5.94
N HIS A 60 3.72 -3.49 6.84
CA HIS A 60 4.00 -4.39 7.95
C HIS A 60 3.60 -5.81 7.54
N GLY A 61 4.58 -6.60 7.09
CA GLY A 61 4.37 -7.95 6.58
C GLY A 61 5.26 -8.28 5.40
N SER A 62 4.73 -9.00 4.42
CA SER A 62 5.55 -9.61 3.37
C SER A 62 5.22 -9.07 1.98
N LEU A 63 6.25 -8.68 1.25
CA LEU A 63 6.20 -8.46 -0.19
C LEU A 63 6.94 -9.61 -0.87
N LYS A 64 6.26 -10.36 -1.76
CA LYS A 64 6.86 -11.49 -2.48
C LYS A 64 7.29 -11.17 -3.90
N GLY A 65 6.85 -10.05 -4.45
CA GLY A 65 7.14 -9.66 -5.82
C GLY A 65 7.84 -8.31 -5.91
N GLU A 66 7.58 -7.57 -7.00
CA GLU A 66 8.40 -6.42 -7.38
C GLU A 66 7.90 -5.09 -6.82
N ILE A 67 8.81 -4.12 -6.73
CA ILE A 67 8.50 -2.74 -6.39
C ILE A 67 8.72 -1.88 -7.63
N ILE A 68 7.65 -1.27 -8.12
CA ILE A 68 7.68 -0.34 -9.24
C ILE A 68 7.53 1.06 -8.65
N ASN A 69 8.67 1.74 -8.47
CA ASN A 69 8.76 3.02 -7.77
C ASN A 69 9.06 4.18 -8.74
N GLU A 70 8.06 5.05 -8.95
CA GLU A 70 8.15 6.25 -9.78
C GLU A 70 8.34 7.53 -8.94
N GLY A 71 9.13 7.44 -7.86
CA GLY A 71 9.45 8.58 -6.98
C GLY A 71 8.61 8.67 -5.70
N GLY A 72 8.07 7.55 -5.25
CA GLY A 72 7.51 7.37 -3.92
C GLY A 72 8.52 6.76 -2.94
N MET A 73 8.05 6.48 -1.74
CA MET A 73 8.79 5.86 -0.65
C MET A 73 8.07 4.59 -0.21
N ILE A 74 8.84 3.54 0.10
CA ILE A 74 8.33 2.33 0.74
C ILE A 74 9.23 1.95 1.91
N SER A 75 8.61 1.54 3.01
CA SER A 75 9.27 0.91 4.15
C SER A 75 8.55 -0.40 4.45
N ILE A 76 9.31 -1.49 4.54
CA ILE A 76 8.82 -2.84 4.80
C ILE A 76 9.33 -3.25 6.19
N PHE A 77 8.43 -3.72 7.05
CA PHE A 77 8.68 -4.12 8.44
C PHE A 77 8.19 -5.55 8.69
#